data_AF-A0A521PFT4-F1
#
_entry.id   AF-A0A521PFT4-F1
#
_cell.length_a   1.000
_cell.length_b   1.000
_cell.length_c   1.000
_cell.angle_alpha   90.00
_cell.angle_beta   90.00
_cell.angle_gamma   90.00
#
_symmetry.space_group_name_H-M   'P 1'
#
loop_
_entity.id
_entity.type
_entity.pdbx_description
1 polymer ?
#
loop_
_entity_poly.entity_id
_entity_poly.type
_entity_poly.pdbx_seq_one_letter_code
_entity_poly.pdbx_strand_id
1 'polypeptide(L)'
;MAGFTVSGPVGVDIGALNLINYWDGDVRDSTAFEMANGLETLNLYGSGFTRAERGWFPASGTVERMVYANGGERWEATGLSLPVAQFLPASWDEAGLAGVRKAFTAALAGRDAITGGAGADSLSGDGGDDTIEGGAGSDYLRGNAGADLVLGGAHFDDINGNEGNDTARGGDGDDWVVGGKDDDLLYGDAGGDLVYGNLGNDTCEGGEGADTLRGGQREDVVNGGAGDDWIAGDRGDDILSGGAGADVFHSFGEAGLDRVTDFSAAEGDRVRLDPGTVYTVAQVGADTVISMAGGGRMVLVGVESSRLTPGWIDSGLGGRVLTAAGPGSVLAGGEGADTIVASEGADTLSGGAGPDVFVIPRFPMRGAHHITDFTPGEDRLDLRGLAHDQGYPGSGSSFNVYIYVDDDGRGGAVVATGVNVGADLIHLDAADSAGLSMSNWIIS
;
A
#
# COMPACT_ATOMS: atom_id res chain seq x y z
N MET A 1 11.44 17.76 28.79
CA MET A 1 11.13 19.01 29.53
C MET A 1 9.61 19.10 29.64
N ALA A 2 9.01 20.09 30.31
CA ALA A 2 7.54 20.25 30.27
C ALA A 2 7.14 20.73 28.86
N GLY A 3 6.11 20.11 28.26
CA GLY A 3 5.69 20.33 26.88
C GLY A 3 5.34 21.79 26.58
N PHE A 4 5.68 22.24 25.37
CA PHE A 4 5.36 23.56 24.84
C PHE A 4 4.72 23.41 23.47
N THR A 5 3.80 24.31 23.13
CA THR A 5 3.01 24.28 21.90
C THR A 5 3.63 25.19 20.86
N VAL A 6 3.92 24.68 19.65
CA VAL A 6 4.42 25.46 18.50
C VAL A 6 3.32 25.63 17.46
N SER A 7 3.11 26.84 16.94
CA SER A 7 2.18 27.12 15.83
C SER A 7 2.85 27.95 14.73
N GLY A 8 2.86 27.49 13.46
CA GLY A 8 3.36 28.22 12.27
C GLY A 8 3.72 27.31 11.07
N PRO A 9 3.83 27.81 9.82
CA PRO A 9 4.12 27.00 8.62
C PRO A 9 5.59 26.54 8.55
N VAL A 10 5.89 25.31 8.10
CA VAL A 10 7.17 24.55 8.22
C VAL A 10 8.49 25.27 7.86
N GLY A 11 9.56 24.97 8.62
CA GLY A 11 10.96 25.04 8.16
C GLY A 11 11.77 26.26 8.65
N VAL A 12 12.41 26.16 9.82
CA VAL A 12 13.29 27.22 10.33
C VAL A 12 14.76 26.95 9.94
N ASP A 13 15.23 27.55 8.83
CA ASP A 13 16.67 27.60 8.51
C ASP A 13 17.39 28.63 9.42
N ILE A 14 17.92 28.15 10.54
CA ILE A 14 18.60 28.96 11.58
C ILE A 14 20.09 29.27 11.28
N GLY A 15 20.51 29.14 10.02
CA GLY A 15 21.90 29.31 9.57
C GLY A 15 22.54 30.68 9.84
N ALA A 16 21.81 31.77 10.10
CA ALA A 16 22.39 33.13 10.18
C ALA A 16 21.83 34.10 11.29
N LEU A 17 21.70 33.69 12.54
CA LEU A 17 21.35 34.51 13.72
C LEU A 17 22.46 35.45 14.28
N ASN A 18 22.20 36.75 14.42
CA ASN A 18 22.96 37.68 15.27
C ASN A 18 22.04 38.69 16.00
N LEU A 19 22.20 38.80 17.34
CA LEU A 19 21.75 39.88 18.28
C LEU A 19 20.24 40.01 18.65
N ILE A 20 19.93 40.57 19.85
CA ILE A 20 18.76 40.20 20.71
C ILE A 20 17.92 41.38 21.26
N ASN A 21 16.57 41.22 21.41
CA ASN A 21 15.58 42.15 22.01
C ASN A 21 14.58 41.50 23.04
N TYR A 22 13.85 42.30 23.86
CA TYR A 22 13.09 41.89 25.08
C TYR A 22 11.67 42.52 25.22
N TRP A 23 10.76 41.90 26.02
CA TRP A 23 9.49 42.51 26.48
C TRP A 23 9.08 42.06 27.93
N ASP A 24 8.70 42.99 28.84
CA ASP A 24 8.04 42.69 30.15
C ASP A 24 6.59 43.21 30.28
N GLY A 25 5.93 43.52 29.17
CA GLY A 25 4.47 43.60 29.16
C GLY A 25 3.81 44.92 29.60
N ASP A 26 4.50 46.07 29.73
CA ASP A 26 3.77 47.32 30.08
C ASP A 26 4.03 48.61 29.28
N VAL A 27 5.03 48.74 28.39
CA VAL A 27 5.14 49.95 27.52
C VAL A 27 5.75 49.63 26.14
N ARG A 28 5.18 50.22 25.09
CA ARG A 28 5.67 50.19 23.69
C ARG A 28 6.95 51.01 23.55
N ASP A 29 8.04 50.37 23.13
CA ASP A 29 9.03 50.93 22.21
C ASP A 29 9.69 49.74 21.46
N SER A 30 9.50 49.70 20.14
CA SER A 30 9.67 48.53 19.24
C SER A 30 11.11 48.16 18.89
N THR A 31 11.45 46.86 18.72
CA THR A 31 12.52 46.38 17.80
C THR A 31 12.41 44.86 17.48
N ALA A 32 12.65 44.44 16.21
CA ALA A 32 12.59 43.07 15.66
C ALA A 32 14.01 42.48 15.42
N PHE A 33 14.15 41.17 15.15
CA PHE A 33 15.36 40.70 14.44
C PHE A 33 15.14 41.02 12.96
N GLU A 34 16.19 41.41 12.26
CA GLU A 34 16.22 41.30 10.80
C GLU A 34 17.48 40.49 10.52
N MET A 35 17.32 39.33 9.90
CA MET A 35 18.44 38.67 9.23
C MET A 35 19.07 39.64 8.20
N ALA A 36 20.29 39.38 7.71
CA ALA A 36 20.97 40.28 6.78
C ALA A 36 20.20 40.54 5.46
N ASN A 37 19.14 39.76 5.21
CA ASN A 37 18.16 39.89 4.13
C ASN A 37 16.95 40.80 4.44
N GLY A 38 16.75 41.23 5.70
CA GLY A 38 15.65 42.09 6.16
C GLY A 38 14.30 41.39 6.42
N LEU A 39 14.26 40.05 6.53
CA LEU A 39 12.99 39.30 6.49
C LEU A 39 12.67 38.52 7.78
N GLU A 40 13.62 38.18 8.64
CA GLU A 40 13.41 37.20 9.74
C GLU A 40 13.62 37.73 11.18
N THR A 41 12.72 37.40 12.13
CA THR A 41 12.61 37.89 13.54
C THR A 41 12.53 36.75 14.59
N LEU A 42 13.13 36.81 15.80
CA LEU A 42 12.96 35.81 16.90
C LEU A 42 12.71 36.43 18.30
N ASN A 43 11.47 36.56 18.76
CA ASN A 43 11.16 37.21 20.05
C ASN A 43 11.09 36.21 21.21
N LEU A 44 11.65 36.53 22.38
CA LEU A 44 11.55 35.72 23.60
C LEU A 44 10.70 36.45 24.65
N TYR A 45 9.83 35.71 25.34
CA TYR A 45 8.92 36.20 26.37
C TYR A 45 9.00 35.30 27.60
N GLY A 46 8.89 35.89 28.78
CA GLY A 46 8.97 35.14 30.03
C GLY A 46 8.98 36.01 31.27
N SER A 47 9.07 35.37 32.43
CA SER A 47 8.97 36.03 33.73
C SER A 47 10.29 35.99 34.51
N GLY A 48 10.48 36.91 35.46
CA GLY A 48 11.66 36.94 36.33
C GLY A 48 12.97 37.36 35.65
N PHE A 49 12.88 38.06 34.52
CA PHE A 49 14.03 38.57 33.78
C PHE A 49 14.75 39.67 34.56
N THR A 50 16.04 39.46 34.86
CA THR A 50 16.91 40.50 35.44
C THR A 50 17.94 40.96 34.41
N ARG A 51 18.27 42.24 34.37
CA ARG A 51 19.17 42.81 33.34
C ARG A 51 20.63 42.62 33.75
N ALA A 52 21.49 42.12 32.85
CA ALA A 52 22.93 42.19 33.04
C ALA A 52 23.44 43.63 32.78
N GLU A 53 24.37 44.13 33.59
CA GLU A 53 24.89 45.52 33.52
C GLU A 53 25.57 45.90 32.18
N ARG A 54 25.73 44.97 31.24
CA ARG A 54 26.35 45.21 29.92
C ARG A 54 25.73 44.48 28.71
N GLY A 55 24.56 43.85 28.82
CA GLY A 55 23.99 43.03 27.73
C GLY A 55 22.49 43.19 27.52
N TRP A 56 22.04 42.98 26.28
CA TRP A 56 20.63 43.03 25.86
C TRP A 56 19.85 41.72 26.13
N PHE A 57 20.49 40.69 26.71
CA PHE A 57 19.85 39.45 27.18
C PHE A 57 19.53 39.52 28.69
N PRO A 58 18.40 38.96 29.17
CA PRO A 58 18.19 38.72 30.58
C PRO A 58 19.26 37.80 31.17
N ALA A 59 19.73 38.08 32.39
CA ALA A 59 20.76 37.33 33.12
C ALA A 59 20.21 36.12 33.88
N SER A 60 18.90 36.11 34.13
CA SER A 60 18.17 35.07 34.86
C SER A 60 16.69 35.12 34.47
N GLY A 61 15.91 34.14 34.91
CA GLY A 61 14.47 34.04 34.69
C GLY A 61 14.11 32.84 33.84
N THR A 62 12.85 32.76 33.43
CA THR A 62 12.31 31.61 32.70
C THR A 62 11.72 32.09 31.38
N VAL A 63 12.15 31.50 30.26
CA VAL A 63 11.50 31.71 28.96
C VAL A 63 10.24 30.85 28.94
N GLU A 64 9.11 31.50 28.70
CA GLU A 64 7.76 30.93 28.72
C GLU A 64 7.12 30.92 27.32
N ARG A 65 7.61 31.77 26.42
CA ARG A 65 7.16 31.83 25.02
C ARG A 65 8.26 32.34 24.09
N MET A 66 8.31 31.84 22.87
CA MET A 66 9.21 32.28 21.80
C MET A 66 8.40 32.50 20.52
N VAL A 67 8.78 33.47 19.70
CA VAL A 67 8.11 33.78 18.43
C VAL A 67 9.15 34.00 17.34
N TYR A 68 9.28 33.06 16.41
CA TYR A 68 10.07 33.25 15.19
C TYR A 68 9.20 33.83 14.06
N ALA A 69 9.78 34.53 13.09
CA ALA A 69 9.09 35.02 11.90
C ALA A 69 10.06 35.12 10.73
N ASN A 70 9.57 34.95 9.50
CA ASN A 70 10.33 34.98 8.24
C ASN A 70 9.44 35.50 7.12
N GLY A 71 9.68 36.72 6.63
CA GLY A 71 9.16 37.20 5.36
C GLY A 71 7.62 37.20 5.21
N GLY A 72 6.87 37.08 6.32
CA GLY A 72 5.41 36.95 6.34
C GLY A 72 4.90 35.76 7.18
N GLU A 73 5.75 34.78 7.44
CA GLU A 73 5.45 33.61 8.25
C GLU A 73 5.86 33.84 9.71
N ARG A 74 5.12 33.25 10.65
CA ARG A 74 5.32 33.42 12.10
C ARG A 74 5.15 32.07 12.78
N TRP A 75 6.13 31.71 13.61
CA TRP A 75 6.13 30.55 14.48
C TRP A 75 6.07 31.03 15.92
N GLU A 76 5.26 30.41 16.75
CA GLU A 76 5.11 30.78 18.16
C GLU A 76 5.16 29.52 19.02
N ALA A 77 6.20 29.39 19.85
CA ALA A 77 6.34 28.36 20.88
C ALA A 77 5.84 28.93 22.22
N THR A 78 4.85 28.31 22.87
CA THR A 78 4.25 28.78 24.14
C THR A 78 4.23 27.67 25.18
N GLY A 79 4.21 28.01 26.47
CA GLY A 79 4.21 26.99 27.54
C GLY A 79 5.60 26.49 27.92
N LEU A 80 6.65 27.19 27.48
CA LEU A 80 8.03 26.87 27.80
C LEU A 80 8.29 27.02 29.31
N SER A 81 9.26 26.26 29.82
CA SER A 81 9.79 26.43 31.18
C SER A 81 11.30 26.33 31.18
N LEU A 82 11.94 27.12 30.31
CA LEU A 82 13.37 27.04 30.05
C LEU A 82 14.12 28.13 30.81
N PRO A 83 15.09 27.80 31.68
CA PRO A 83 15.86 28.82 32.37
C PRO A 83 16.68 29.62 31.35
N VAL A 84 16.61 30.95 31.43
CA VAL A 84 17.32 31.90 30.56
C VAL A 84 18.82 31.59 30.45
N ALA A 85 19.42 31.02 31.49
CA ALA A 85 20.82 30.61 31.51
C ALA A 85 21.20 29.63 30.39
N GLN A 86 20.25 28.85 29.85
CA GLN A 86 20.48 27.95 28.71
C GLN A 86 20.69 28.70 27.39
N PHE A 87 20.25 29.96 27.30
CA PHE A 87 20.34 30.81 26.12
C PHE A 87 21.35 31.94 26.25
N LEU A 88 22.10 31.98 27.36
CA LEU A 88 23.14 32.97 27.56
C LEU A 88 24.38 32.62 26.72
N PRO A 89 24.80 33.48 25.77
CA PRO A 89 26.00 33.23 25.01
C PRO A 89 27.23 33.31 25.94
N ALA A 90 28.18 32.40 25.76
CA ALA A 90 29.47 32.44 26.46
C ALA A 90 30.29 33.69 26.10
N SER A 91 30.06 34.25 24.91
CA SER A 91 30.63 35.49 24.38
C SER A 91 29.70 36.09 23.32
N TRP A 92 29.69 37.42 23.18
CA TRP A 92 28.80 38.13 22.22
C TRP A 92 29.38 38.19 20.79
N ASP A 93 30.25 37.26 20.44
CA ASP A 93 30.80 37.05 19.11
C ASP A 93 30.11 35.87 18.43
N GLU A 94 30.42 35.64 17.15
CA GLU A 94 29.84 34.56 16.34
C GLU A 94 30.00 33.18 17.00
N ALA A 95 31.12 32.93 17.67
CA ALA A 95 31.40 31.67 18.36
C ALA A 95 30.54 31.48 19.61
N GLY A 96 30.33 32.52 20.42
CA GLY A 96 29.46 32.44 21.59
C GLY A 96 27.97 32.46 21.23
N LEU A 97 27.60 33.12 20.14
CA LEU A 97 26.25 33.06 19.57
C LEU A 97 25.95 31.69 18.93
N ALA A 98 26.94 31.00 18.35
CA ALA A 98 26.78 29.62 17.87
C ALA A 98 26.37 28.64 18.99
N GLY A 99 26.81 28.87 20.23
CA GLY A 99 26.39 28.10 21.40
C GLY A 99 24.90 28.30 21.74
N VAL A 100 24.40 29.53 21.61
CA VAL A 100 22.97 29.85 21.80
C VAL A 100 22.12 29.23 20.71
N ARG A 101 22.60 29.26 19.45
CA ARG A 101 21.93 28.58 18.34
C ARG A 101 21.83 27.09 18.60
N LYS A 102 22.92 26.46 19.04
CA LYS A 102 22.93 25.03 19.38
C LYS A 102 21.98 24.69 20.53
N ALA A 103 21.87 25.54 21.55
CA ALA A 103 20.91 25.37 22.63
C ALA A 103 19.46 25.56 22.16
N PHE A 104 19.23 26.44 21.19
CA PHE A 104 17.94 26.65 20.55
C PHE A 104 17.54 25.44 19.68
N THR A 105 18.44 24.96 18.81
CA THR A 105 18.26 23.72 18.04
C THR A 105 18.03 22.52 18.96
N ALA A 106 18.75 22.42 20.08
CA ALA A 106 18.57 21.32 21.03
C ALA A 106 17.28 21.41 21.85
N ALA A 107 16.69 22.60 21.98
CA ALA A 107 15.40 22.80 22.63
C ALA A 107 14.22 22.51 21.69
N LEU A 108 14.43 22.63 20.38
CA LEU A 108 13.54 22.20 19.30
C LEU A 108 13.80 20.73 18.88
N ALA A 109 14.78 20.06 19.49
CA ALA A 109 15.10 18.66 19.25
C ALA A 109 14.95 17.84 20.55
N GLY A 110 14.07 18.31 21.44
CA GLY A 110 13.69 17.59 22.65
C GLY A 110 12.22 17.21 22.57
N ARG A 111 11.75 16.40 23.52
CA ARG A 111 10.34 16.02 23.61
C ARG A 111 9.40 17.23 23.69
N ASP A 112 8.58 17.38 22.67
CA ASP A 112 7.66 18.47 22.41
C ASP A 112 6.19 18.01 22.41
N ALA A 113 5.26 18.97 22.57
CA ALA A 113 3.82 18.71 22.58
C ALA A 113 3.10 19.74 21.71
N ILE A 114 2.81 19.36 20.46
CA ILE A 114 2.37 20.25 19.38
C ILE A 114 0.89 19.99 19.09
N THR A 115 0.10 21.06 18.93
CA THR A 115 -1.34 20.98 18.61
C THR A 115 -1.69 21.99 17.52
N GLY A 116 -2.28 21.56 16.41
CA GLY A 116 -2.76 22.40 15.31
C GLY A 116 -4.10 23.06 15.61
N GLY A 117 -5.05 22.25 16.04
CA GLY A 117 -6.36 22.70 16.52
C GLY A 117 -7.42 22.64 15.42
N ALA A 118 -7.68 23.75 14.75
CA ALA A 118 -8.72 23.80 13.73
C ALA A 118 -8.22 24.51 12.47
N GLY A 119 -8.53 23.94 11.30
CA GLY A 119 -8.00 24.38 10.02
C GLY A 119 -7.01 23.34 9.48
N ALA A 120 -6.44 23.62 8.31
CA ALA A 120 -5.36 22.79 7.77
C ALA A 120 -4.03 23.29 8.33
N ASP A 121 -3.36 22.44 9.10
CA ASP A 121 -2.13 22.73 9.81
C ASP A 121 -0.94 21.97 9.22
N SER A 122 0.26 22.44 9.52
CA SER A 122 1.50 21.78 9.10
C SER A 122 2.49 21.76 10.25
N LEU A 123 2.68 20.58 10.83
CA LEU A 123 3.33 20.36 12.12
C LEU A 123 4.55 19.44 11.98
N SER A 124 5.59 19.70 12.78
CA SER A 124 6.89 18.99 12.75
C SER A 124 7.43 18.86 14.17
N GLY A 125 7.75 17.63 14.62
CA GLY A 125 8.40 17.35 15.93
C GLY A 125 9.90 17.65 15.93
N ASP A 126 10.52 17.56 14.75
CA ASP A 126 11.95 17.76 14.49
C ASP A 126 12.83 16.69 15.14
N GLY A 127 13.05 16.71 16.45
CA GLY A 127 13.79 15.63 17.07
C GLY A 127 13.46 15.47 18.54
N GLY A 128 13.78 14.30 19.10
CA GLY A 128 13.26 13.91 20.41
C GLY A 128 11.96 13.15 20.27
N ASP A 129 11.46 12.62 21.38
CA ASP A 129 10.23 11.83 21.40
C ASP A 129 9.03 12.77 21.58
N ASP A 130 8.30 13.09 20.53
CA ASP A 130 7.32 14.16 20.49
C ASP A 130 5.87 13.68 20.58
N THR A 131 4.95 14.61 20.82
CA THR A 131 3.52 14.37 20.69
C THR A 131 2.93 15.45 19.80
N ILE A 132 2.30 15.05 18.70
CA ILE A 132 1.75 15.94 17.68
C ILE A 132 0.26 15.62 17.51
N GLU A 133 -0.60 16.61 17.58
CA GLU A 133 -2.05 16.51 17.38
C GLU A 133 -2.49 17.52 16.31
N GLY A 134 -2.95 17.04 15.15
CA GLY A 134 -3.46 17.87 14.06
C GLY A 134 -4.76 18.57 14.46
N GLY A 135 -5.78 17.79 14.78
CA GLY A 135 -7.05 18.28 15.29
C GLY A 135 -8.15 18.16 14.23
N ALA A 136 -8.71 19.29 13.79
CA ALA A 136 -9.76 19.29 12.79
C ALA A 136 -9.32 20.02 11.52
N GLY A 137 -9.45 19.39 10.37
CA GLY A 137 -9.00 19.94 9.09
C GLY A 137 -8.02 18.96 8.45
N SER A 138 -7.48 19.32 7.29
CA SER A 138 -6.55 18.41 6.62
C SER A 138 -5.12 18.80 6.91
N ASP A 139 -4.43 17.98 7.70
CA ASP A 139 -3.16 18.32 8.30
C ASP A 139 -1.98 17.60 7.65
N TYR A 140 -0.79 18.21 7.77
CA TYR A 140 0.48 17.63 7.34
C TYR A 140 1.39 17.49 8.56
N LEU A 141 1.60 16.25 9.02
CA LEU A 141 2.22 15.95 10.31
C LEU A 141 3.51 15.15 10.13
N ARG A 142 4.61 15.61 10.75
CA ARG A 142 5.93 14.96 10.68
C ARG A 142 6.50 14.76 12.08
N GLY A 143 6.77 13.51 12.47
CA GLY A 143 7.49 13.21 13.72
C GLY A 143 8.95 13.67 13.65
N ASN A 144 9.63 13.18 12.60
CA ASN A 144 11.06 13.30 12.33
C ASN A 144 11.88 12.32 13.19
N ALA A 145 12.75 12.78 14.09
CA ALA A 145 13.73 11.90 14.72
C ALA A 145 13.43 11.64 16.19
N GLY A 146 12.95 10.46 16.55
CA GLY A 146 12.65 10.08 17.92
C GLY A 146 11.52 9.07 17.97
N ALA A 147 11.04 8.72 19.15
CA ALA A 147 9.85 7.88 19.27
C ALA A 147 8.62 8.77 19.48
N ASP A 148 7.92 9.07 18.40
CA ASP A 148 6.88 10.09 18.35
C ASP A 148 5.47 9.50 18.50
N LEU A 149 4.56 10.31 19.03
CA LEU A 149 3.12 10.06 18.97
C LEU A 149 2.47 11.10 18.05
N VAL A 150 1.95 10.67 16.90
CA VAL A 150 1.33 11.56 15.91
C VAL A 150 -0.14 11.21 15.72
N LEU A 151 -1.02 12.18 15.95
CA LEU A 151 -2.47 12.04 15.85
C LEU A 151 -3.00 13.02 14.80
N GLY A 152 -3.60 12.51 13.72
CA GLY A 152 -4.23 13.31 12.64
C GLY A 152 -5.44 14.06 13.16
N GLY A 153 -6.53 13.32 13.40
CA GLY A 153 -7.74 13.86 13.99
C GLY A 153 -8.93 13.66 13.07
N ALA A 154 -9.43 14.72 12.43
CA ALA A 154 -10.61 14.66 11.59
C ALA A 154 -10.38 15.32 10.23
N HIS A 155 -10.91 14.70 9.17
CA HIS A 155 -10.61 14.91 7.75
C HIS A 155 -9.29 14.27 7.31
N PHE A 156 -8.98 14.34 6.00
CA PHE A 156 -7.77 13.76 5.41
C PHE A 156 -6.51 14.32 6.07
N ASP A 157 -5.63 13.46 6.59
CA ASP A 157 -4.34 13.80 7.16
C ASP A 157 -3.17 13.10 6.45
N ASP A 158 -2.05 13.81 6.27
CA ASP A 158 -0.78 13.27 5.75
C ASP A 158 0.23 13.17 6.89
N ILE A 159 0.44 11.96 7.41
CA ILE A 159 1.24 11.64 8.59
C ILE A 159 2.49 10.86 8.19
N ASN A 160 3.65 11.28 8.70
CA ASN A 160 4.90 10.52 8.53
C ASN A 160 5.76 10.58 9.82
N GLY A 161 6.03 9.42 10.42
CA GLY A 161 6.89 9.27 11.60
C GLY A 161 8.35 9.64 11.31
N ASN A 162 8.91 9.06 10.25
CA ASN A 162 10.29 9.18 9.75
C ASN A 162 11.33 8.29 10.45
N GLU A 163 12.02 8.73 11.49
CA GLU A 163 13.10 7.97 12.15
C GLU A 163 12.78 7.70 13.61
N GLY A 164 12.66 6.43 13.96
CA GLY A 164 12.47 5.97 15.33
C GLY A 164 11.18 5.17 15.46
N ASN A 165 10.91 4.66 16.66
CA ASN A 165 9.76 3.78 16.86
C ASN A 165 8.52 4.62 17.15
N ASP A 166 7.77 4.96 16.11
CA ASP A 166 6.68 5.90 16.16
C ASP A 166 5.33 5.23 16.41
N THR A 167 4.38 6.00 16.92
CA THR A 167 2.96 5.64 16.96
C THR A 167 2.17 6.70 16.21
N ALA A 168 1.54 6.32 15.10
CA ALA A 168 0.77 7.22 14.27
C ALA A 168 -0.69 6.76 14.14
N ARG A 169 -1.63 7.71 14.19
CA ARG A 169 -3.08 7.48 14.03
C ARG A 169 -3.66 8.51 13.06
N GLY A 170 -4.32 8.07 11.99
CA GLY A 170 -5.06 8.91 11.06
C GLY A 170 -6.23 9.60 11.75
N GLY A 171 -7.23 8.82 12.15
CA GLY A 171 -8.41 9.32 12.86
C GLY A 171 -9.67 9.16 12.02
N ASP A 172 -10.51 10.19 11.94
CA ASP A 172 -11.66 10.21 11.04
C ASP A 172 -11.24 10.80 9.69
N GLY A 173 -11.31 10.08 8.58
CA GLY A 173 -10.89 10.61 7.28
C GLY A 173 -10.30 9.54 6.40
N ASP A 174 -10.09 9.85 5.12
CA ASP A 174 -9.28 8.98 4.26
C ASP A 174 -7.84 9.44 4.41
N ASP A 175 -7.01 8.79 5.22
CA ASP A 175 -5.73 9.31 5.69
C ASP A 175 -4.52 8.62 5.03
N TRP A 176 -3.38 9.31 5.03
CA TRP A 176 -2.09 8.75 4.63
C TRP A 176 -1.19 8.65 5.85
N VAL A 177 -0.91 7.42 6.30
CA VAL A 177 -0.12 7.14 7.49
C VAL A 177 1.14 6.35 7.12
N VAL A 178 2.30 6.98 7.30
CA VAL A 178 3.60 6.35 7.01
C VAL A 178 4.44 6.28 8.28
N GLY A 179 4.97 5.09 8.60
CA GLY A 179 5.88 4.89 9.74
C GLY A 179 7.25 5.49 9.47
N GLY A 180 8.01 4.85 8.58
CA GLY A 180 9.30 5.38 8.12
C GLY A 180 10.43 4.39 8.32
N LYS A 181 11.22 4.58 9.36
CA LYS A 181 12.33 3.70 9.74
C LYS A 181 12.13 3.27 11.19
N ASP A 182 12.62 2.06 11.46
CA ASP A 182 12.53 1.41 12.77
C ASP A 182 11.10 0.89 13.02
N ASP A 183 10.84 0.32 14.19
CA ASP A 183 9.62 -0.49 14.39
C ASP A 183 8.44 0.39 14.82
N ASP A 184 7.47 0.55 13.92
CA ASP A 184 6.35 1.50 14.06
C ASP A 184 5.01 0.85 14.40
N LEU A 185 4.09 1.64 14.97
CA LEU A 185 2.72 1.27 15.25
C LEU A 185 1.75 2.25 14.57
N LEU A 186 1.07 1.79 13.53
CA LEU A 186 0.30 2.63 12.61
C LEU A 186 -1.17 2.23 12.59
N TYR A 187 -2.05 3.23 12.64
CA TYR A 187 -3.50 3.06 12.57
C TYR A 187 -4.09 4.03 11.54
N GLY A 188 -4.89 3.53 10.59
CA GLY A 188 -5.75 4.36 9.74
C GLY A 188 -6.92 4.94 10.54
N ASP A 189 -7.55 4.08 11.35
CA ASP A 189 -8.75 4.32 12.15
C ASP A 189 -10.05 4.32 11.30
N ALA A 190 -10.64 5.43 10.87
CA ALA A 190 -11.94 5.43 10.20
C ALA A 190 -11.94 6.18 8.87
N GLY A 191 -12.04 5.46 7.75
CA GLY A 191 -12.12 5.96 6.38
C GLY A 191 -11.36 5.04 5.44
N GLY A 192 -11.16 5.45 4.19
CA GLY A 192 -10.35 4.67 3.23
C GLY A 192 -8.89 5.08 3.28
N ASP A 193 -8.10 4.40 4.10
CA ASP A 193 -6.76 4.83 4.49
C ASP A 193 -5.65 4.21 3.63
N LEU A 194 -4.50 4.89 3.57
CA LEU A 194 -3.24 4.34 3.11
C LEU A 194 -2.30 4.24 4.29
N VAL A 195 -1.96 3.01 4.69
CA VAL A 195 -1.03 2.74 5.80
C VAL A 195 0.23 2.05 5.27
N TYR A 196 1.41 2.61 5.53
CA TYR A 196 2.68 2.06 5.05
C TYR A 196 3.79 2.09 6.12
N GLY A 197 4.22 0.92 6.61
CA GLY A 197 5.30 0.76 7.61
C GLY A 197 6.68 1.18 7.09
N ASN A 198 7.02 0.74 5.88
CA ASN A 198 8.24 1.06 5.12
C ASN A 198 9.49 0.26 5.55
N LEU A 199 10.22 0.66 6.60
CA LEU A 199 11.42 -0.06 7.06
C LEU A 199 11.33 -0.35 8.55
N GLY A 200 11.17 -1.60 8.96
CA GLY A 200 10.95 -1.86 10.38
C GLY A 200 10.24 -3.18 10.56
N ASN A 201 10.09 -3.64 11.79
CA ASN A 201 9.06 -4.64 12.07
C ASN A 201 7.81 -3.89 12.53
N ASP A 202 6.94 -3.57 11.57
CA ASP A 202 5.85 -2.63 11.78
C ASP A 202 4.55 -3.35 12.14
N THR A 203 3.68 -2.66 12.87
CA THR A 203 2.30 -3.09 13.10
C THR A 203 1.35 -2.09 12.47
N CYS A 204 0.63 -2.50 11.44
CA CYS A 204 -0.29 -1.67 10.67
C CYS A 204 -1.74 -2.17 10.85
N GLU A 205 -2.65 -1.27 11.23
CA GLU A 205 -4.09 -1.53 11.36
C GLU A 205 -4.87 -0.51 10.51
N GLY A 206 -5.75 -0.99 9.63
CA GLY A 206 -6.54 -0.13 8.72
C GLY A 206 -7.68 0.50 9.49
N GLY A 207 -8.62 -0.32 9.93
CA GLY A 207 -9.71 0.08 10.82
C GLY A 207 -11.07 -0.09 10.15
N GLU A 208 -11.88 0.96 10.09
CA GLU A 208 -13.15 0.95 9.35
C GLU A 208 -12.96 1.60 7.97
N GLY A 209 -13.28 0.91 6.89
CA GLY A 209 -13.27 1.47 5.54
C GLY A 209 -12.55 0.55 4.56
N ALA A 210 -12.26 1.04 3.36
CA ALA A 210 -11.58 0.24 2.34
C ALA A 210 -10.14 0.71 2.24
N ASP A 211 -9.25 -0.01 2.90
CA ASP A 211 -7.90 0.44 3.19
C ASP A 211 -6.86 -0.13 2.22
N THR A 212 -5.72 0.54 2.10
CA THR A 212 -4.54 0.08 1.38
C THR A 212 -3.38 0.00 2.36
N LEU A 213 -3.03 -1.22 2.77
CA LEU A 213 -2.00 -1.48 3.76
C LEU A 213 -0.76 -2.14 3.16
N ARG A 214 0.40 -1.62 3.57
CA ARG A 214 1.72 -2.16 3.22
C ARG A 214 2.59 -2.27 4.47
N GLY A 215 3.10 -3.46 4.76
CA GLY A 215 4.08 -3.68 5.83
C GLY A 215 5.38 -2.97 5.49
N GLY A 216 6.09 -3.46 4.47
CA GLY A 216 7.28 -2.81 3.93
C GLY A 216 8.46 -3.75 3.89
N GLN A 217 9.46 -3.52 4.72
CA GLN A 217 10.63 -4.40 4.80
C GLN A 217 10.78 -4.93 6.20
N ARG A 218 11.06 -6.23 6.30
CA ARG A 218 11.23 -7.07 7.50
C ARG A 218 9.90 -7.64 7.95
N GLU A 219 9.79 -8.07 9.21
CA GLU A 219 8.71 -8.92 9.68
C GLU A 219 7.58 -8.04 10.21
N ASP A 220 6.52 -7.87 9.41
CA ASP A 220 5.42 -6.97 9.70
C ASP A 220 4.16 -7.71 10.15
N VAL A 221 3.30 -7.00 10.90
CA VAL A 221 1.94 -7.44 11.24
C VAL A 221 0.95 -6.46 10.63
N VAL A 222 0.13 -6.93 9.69
CA VAL A 222 -0.81 -6.08 8.95
C VAL A 222 -2.23 -6.60 9.13
N ASN A 223 -3.15 -5.74 9.54
CA ASN A 223 -4.57 -6.04 9.75
C ASN A 223 -5.44 -5.02 9.00
N GLY A 224 -6.25 -5.47 8.05
CA GLY A 224 -7.17 -4.62 7.29
C GLY A 224 -8.25 -4.02 8.19
N GLY A 225 -9.08 -4.87 8.79
CA GLY A 225 -10.10 -4.44 9.74
C GLY A 225 -11.49 -4.71 9.21
N ALA A 226 -12.28 -3.68 8.93
CA ALA A 226 -13.62 -3.82 8.41
C ALA A 226 -13.77 -3.05 7.10
N GLY A 227 -14.18 -3.73 6.04
CA GLY A 227 -14.32 -3.20 4.70
C GLY A 227 -13.49 -4.03 3.72
N ASP A 228 -13.43 -3.61 2.46
CA ASP A 228 -12.78 -4.39 1.41
C ASP A 228 -11.34 -3.88 1.24
N ASP A 229 -10.38 -4.57 1.86
CA ASP A 229 -9.01 -4.06 2.02
C ASP A 229 -8.03 -4.60 0.97
N TRP A 230 -6.99 -3.81 0.67
CA TRP A 230 -5.84 -4.25 -0.10
C TRP A 230 -4.61 -4.33 0.80
N ILE A 231 -4.02 -5.52 0.93
CA ILE A 231 -3.01 -5.81 1.94
C ILE A 231 -1.78 -6.43 1.30
N ALA A 232 -0.60 -5.86 1.56
CA ALA A 232 0.68 -6.47 1.23
C ALA A 232 1.62 -6.44 2.44
N GLY A 233 2.25 -7.57 2.77
CA GLY A 233 3.40 -7.58 3.69
C GLY A 233 4.64 -6.94 3.08
N ASP A 234 4.72 -6.95 1.75
CA ASP A 234 5.90 -6.60 0.95
C ASP A 234 7.08 -7.56 1.16
N ARG A 235 8.22 -7.10 1.69
CA ARG A 235 9.42 -7.93 1.84
C ARG A 235 9.63 -8.35 3.28
N GLY A 236 9.47 -9.62 3.56
CA GLY A 236 9.81 -10.23 4.84
C GLY A 236 8.93 -11.42 5.12
N ASP A 237 8.95 -11.87 6.38
CA ASP A 237 8.11 -12.98 6.81
C ASP A 237 6.94 -12.38 7.62
N ASP A 238 5.84 -12.05 6.94
CA ASP A 238 4.77 -11.21 7.48
C ASP A 238 3.56 -11.99 8.00
N ILE A 239 2.80 -11.39 8.91
CA ILE A 239 1.50 -11.88 9.39
C ILE A 239 0.41 -10.92 8.90
N LEU A 240 -0.52 -11.45 8.11
CA LEU A 240 -1.57 -10.67 7.44
C LEU A 240 -2.95 -11.14 7.90
N SER A 241 -3.85 -10.20 8.17
CA SER A 241 -5.27 -10.43 8.46
C SER A 241 -6.10 -9.47 7.63
N GLY A 242 -7.12 -9.96 6.93
CA GLY A 242 -8.07 -9.12 6.19
C GLY A 242 -9.10 -8.48 7.10
N GLY A 243 -9.60 -9.27 8.05
CA GLY A 243 -10.71 -8.88 8.90
C GLY A 243 -12.04 -9.21 8.23
N ALA A 244 -12.94 -8.23 8.12
CA ALA A 244 -14.29 -8.43 7.61
C ALA A 244 -14.50 -7.67 6.30
N GLY A 245 -14.67 -8.39 5.20
CA GLY A 245 -14.95 -7.81 3.89
C GLY A 245 -14.38 -8.69 2.80
N ALA A 246 -14.39 -8.23 1.56
CA ALA A 246 -13.79 -8.94 0.44
C ALA A 246 -12.35 -8.45 0.21
N ASP A 247 -11.39 -9.08 0.88
CA ASP A 247 -10.02 -8.54 0.95
C ASP A 247 -9.11 -9.06 -0.17
N VAL A 248 -8.06 -8.30 -0.49
CA VAL A 248 -7.05 -8.65 -1.48
C VAL A 248 -5.68 -8.71 -0.83
N PHE A 249 -5.14 -9.93 -0.70
CA PHE A 249 -3.78 -10.17 -0.23
C PHE A 249 -2.80 -10.18 -1.40
N HIS A 250 -1.98 -9.15 -1.53
CA HIS A 250 -0.97 -9.03 -2.58
C HIS A 250 0.38 -9.63 -2.15
N SER A 251 1.05 -10.33 -3.07
CA SER A 251 2.41 -10.84 -2.86
C SER A 251 3.12 -11.09 -4.20
N PHE A 252 4.44 -11.29 -4.14
CA PHE A 252 5.30 -11.41 -5.32
C PHE A 252 6.48 -12.36 -5.07
N GLY A 253 7.23 -12.67 -6.14
CA GLY A 253 8.24 -13.74 -6.13
C GLY A 253 9.33 -13.62 -5.07
N GLU A 254 9.64 -12.42 -4.57
CA GLU A 254 10.67 -12.15 -3.56
C GLU A 254 10.10 -11.54 -2.27
N ALA A 255 8.80 -11.70 -2.01
CA ALA A 255 8.15 -11.16 -0.81
C ALA A 255 8.76 -11.77 0.46
N GLY A 256 8.76 -13.09 0.58
CA GLY A 256 9.29 -13.79 1.75
C GLY A 256 8.31 -14.88 2.16
N LEU A 257 8.10 -15.14 3.45
CA LEU A 257 7.09 -16.09 3.92
C LEU A 257 5.92 -15.37 4.62
N ASP A 258 4.86 -15.11 3.87
CA ASP A 258 3.68 -14.43 4.39
C ASP A 258 2.68 -15.45 4.95
N ARG A 259 1.99 -15.09 6.04
CA ARG A 259 0.96 -15.91 6.69
C ARG A 259 -0.34 -15.13 6.78
N VAL A 260 -1.32 -15.52 5.98
CA VAL A 260 -2.69 -14.99 6.06
C VAL A 260 -3.49 -15.80 7.08
N THR A 261 -3.99 -15.15 8.13
CA THR A 261 -4.54 -15.86 9.30
C THR A 261 -6.04 -16.10 9.29
N ASP A 262 -6.79 -15.40 8.44
CA ASP A 262 -8.26 -15.35 8.46
C ASP A 262 -8.92 -15.46 7.07
N PHE A 263 -8.14 -15.78 6.03
CA PHE A 263 -8.63 -15.83 4.64
C PHE A 263 -9.98 -16.56 4.49
N SER A 264 -10.95 -15.88 3.90
CA SER A 264 -12.36 -16.25 3.83
C SER A 264 -12.92 -16.13 2.40
N ALA A 265 -12.93 -17.24 1.68
CA ALA A 265 -13.58 -17.31 0.36
C ALA A 265 -15.11 -17.05 0.40
N ALA A 266 -15.72 -17.08 1.59
CA ALA A 266 -17.14 -16.79 1.78
C ALA A 266 -17.42 -15.27 1.82
N GLU A 267 -16.46 -14.49 2.31
CA GLU A 267 -16.55 -13.02 2.37
C GLU A 267 -16.07 -12.38 1.06
N GLY A 268 -15.19 -13.05 0.33
CA GLY A 268 -14.83 -12.68 -1.03
C GLY A 268 -13.34 -12.57 -1.27
N ASP A 269 -12.52 -12.96 -0.29
CA ASP A 269 -11.09 -12.77 -0.28
C ASP A 269 -10.39 -13.38 -1.50
N ARG A 270 -9.36 -12.66 -1.94
CA ARG A 270 -8.53 -13.02 -3.09
C ARG A 270 -7.06 -12.84 -2.74
N VAL A 271 -6.22 -13.64 -3.37
CA VAL A 271 -4.78 -13.41 -3.45
C VAL A 271 -4.46 -12.77 -4.79
N ARG A 272 -3.71 -11.67 -4.79
CA ARG A 272 -3.22 -11.01 -6.00
C ARG A 272 -1.72 -11.21 -6.13
N LEU A 273 -1.29 -11.80 -7.24
CA LEU A 273 0.13 -11.97 -7.53
C LEU A 273 0.60 -10.98 -8.58
N ASP A 274 1.87 -10.56 -8.49
CA ASP A 274 2.46 -9.71 -9.52
C ASP A 274 2.37 -10.33 -10.92
N PRO A 275 2.16 -9.52 -11.96
CA PRO A 275 2.03 -10.05 -13.32
C PRO A 275 3.26 -10.83 -13.77
N GLY A 276 3.03 -12.04 -14.30
CA GLY A 276 4.11 -12.93 -14.73
C GLY A 276 4.77 -13.72 -13.60
N THR A 277 4.30 -13.62 -12.35
CA THR A 277 4.72 -14.48 -11.25
C THR A 277 4.38 -15.93 -11.58
N VAL A 278 5.41 -16.78 -11.68
CA VAL A 278 5.23 -18.23 -11.80
C VAL A 278 5.03 -18.79 -10.40
N TYR A 279 3.96 -19.55 -10.16
CA TYR A 279 3.67 -20.09 -8.84
C TYR A 279 3.14 -21.53 -8.90
N THR A 280 3.14 -22.18 -7.76
CA THR A 280 2.51 -23.48 -7.51
C THR A 280 1.66 -23.38 -6.26
N VAL A 281 0.58 -24.16 -6.18
CA VAL A 281 -0.27 -24.24 -5.00
C VAL A 281 -0.26 -25.68 -4.49
N ALA A 282 -0.07 -25.85 -3.18
CA ALA A 282 -0.08 -27.15 -2.52
C ALA A 282 -0.81 -27.10 -1.19
N GLN A 283 -1.51 -28.18 -0.85
CA GLN A 283 -2.03 -28.39 0.49
C GLN A 283 -0.93 -28.93 1.41
N VAL A 284 -0.67 -28.27 2.54
CA VAL A 284 0.30 -28.71 3.56
C VAL A 284 -0.39 -28.78 4.91
N GLY A 285 -0.79 -30.00 5.32
CA GLY A 285 -1.61 -30.16 6.51
C GLY A 285 -2.96 -29.45 6.33
N ALA A 286 -3.31 -28.55 7.25
CA ALA A 286 -4.52 -27.75 7.19
C ALA A 286 -4.39 -26.50 6.31
N ASP A 287 -3.17 -26.15 5.88
CA ASP A 287 -2.89 -24.88 5.22
C ASP A 287 -2.81 -25.03 3.70
N THR A 288 -3.22 -24.00 2.97
CA THR A 288 -2.95 -23.86 1.53
C THR A 288 -1.70 -23.00 1.37
N VAL A 289 -0.71 -23.52 0.64
CA VAL A 289 0.59 -22.85 0.45
C VAL A 289 0.78 -22.52 -1.02
N ILE A 290 0.96 -21.24 -1.31
CA ILE A 290 1.34 -20.70 -2.60
C ILE A 290 2.86 -20.53 -2.59
N SER A 291 3.57 -21.14 -3.53
CA SER A 291 5.03 -21.03 -3.66
C SER A 291 5.39 -20.43 -5.00
N MET A 292 6.16 -19.34 -4.97
CA MET A 292 6.45 -18.50 -6.14
C MET A 292 7.90 -18.68 -6.60
N ALA A 293 8.11 -18.54 -7.91
CA ALA A 293 9.44 -18.44 -8.48
C ALA A 293 10.09 -17.14 -8.00
N GLY A 294 11.23 -17.27 -7.31
CA GLY A 294 11.89 -16.17 -6.59
C GLY A 294 12.12 -16.48 -5.11
N GLY A 295 11.36 -17.44 -4.55
CA GLY A 295 11.52 -17.92 -3.17
C GLY A 295 10.39 -17.50 -2.23
N GLY A 296 9.58 -16.52 -2.64
CA GLY A 296 8.39 -16.06 -1.93
C GLY A 296 7.35 -17.17 -1.77
N ARG A 297 6.67 -17.17 -0.62
CA ARG A 297 5.61 -18.10 -0.26
C ARG A 297 4.55 -17.38 0.53
N MET A 298 3.29 -17.67 0.23
CA MET A 298 2.15 -17.23 1.02
C MET A 298 1.41 -18.46 1.57
N VAL A 299 1.12 -18.45 2.86
CA VAL A 299 0.42 -19.51 3.58
C VAL A 299 -0.94 -18.99 3.99
N LEU A 300 -2.00 -19.56 3.43
CA LEU A 300 -3.37 -19.38 3.93
C LEU A 300 -3.60 -20.37 5.06
N VAL A 301 -3.56 -19.86 6.29
CA VAL A 301 -3.55 -20.68 7.51
C VAL A 301 -4.94 -21.28 7.75
N GLY A 302 -5.01 -22.60 7.90
CA GLY A 302 -6.27 -23.31 8.15
C GLY A 302 -7.24 -23.38 6.96
N VAL A 303 -6.79 -22.97 5.76
CA VAL A 303 -7.61 -22.97 4.55
C VAL A 303 -7.35 -24.24 3.72
N GLU A 304 -8.40 -25.01 3.49
CA GLU A 304 -8.36 -26.16 2.58
C GLU A 304 -8.53 -25.70 1.12
N SER A 305 -7.56 -26.02 0.27
CA SER A 305 -7.54 -25.58 -1.14
C SER A 305 -8.76 -26.05 -1.95
N SER A 306 -9.42 -27.14 -1.56
CA SER A 306 -10.66 -27.63 -2.18
C SER A 306 -11.90 -26.78 -1.90
N ARG A 307 -11.83 -25.85 -0.94
CA ARG A 307 -12.93 -24.94 -0.58
C ARG A 307 -12.82 -23.57 -1.26
N LEU A 308 -11.71 -23.33 -1.94
CA LEU A 308 -11.45 -22.08 -2.64
C LEU A 308 -12.27 -22.04 -3.95
N THR A 309 -12.86 -20.88 -4.23
CA THR A 309 -13.66 -20.63 -5.43
C THR A 309 -12.76 -20.36 -6.63
N PRO A 310 -13.16 -20.69 -7.88
CA PRO A 310 -12.42 -20.27 -9.05
C PRO A 310 -12.16 -18.75 -9.04
N GLY A 311 -10.92 -18.34 -9.35
CA GLY A 311 -10.53 -16.92 -9.33
C GLY A 311 -10.02 -16.38 -7.98
N TRP A 312 -9.91 -17.21 -6.94
CA TRP A 312 -9.34 -16.82 -5.64
C TRP A 312 -7.87 -16.37 -5.72
N ILE A 313 -7.15 -16.71 -6.79
CA ILE A 313 -5.89 -16.04 -7.17
C ILE A 313 -6.12 -15.26 -8.46
N ASP A 314 -5.79 -13.98 -8.47
CA ASP A 314 -5.69 -13.14 -9.67
C ASP A 314 -4.27 -12.57 -9.86
N SER A 315 -3.93 -12.10 -11.06
CA SER A 315 -2.61 -11.54 -11.35
C SER A 315 -2.63 -10.05 -11.72
N GLY A 316 -3.67 -9.31 -11.32
CA GLY A 316 -3.77 -7.84 -11.46
C GLY A 316 -3.75 -7.23 -12.88
N LEU A 317 -3.49 -8.00 -13.94
CA LEU A 317 -3.65 -7.58 -15.33
C LEU A 317 -4.81 -8.37 -15.93
N GLY A 318 -5.79 -7.66 -16.50
CA GLY A 318 -6.79 -8.27 -17.36
C GLY A 318 -6.09 -9.12 -18.42
N GLY A 319 -6.43 -10.42 -18.43
CA GLY A 319 -5.95 -11.41 -19.37
C GLY A 319 -4.64 -12.08 -18.98
N ARG A 320 -4.73 -13.34 -18.56
CA ARG A 320 -3.59 -14.23 -18.27
C ARG A 320 -3.28 -15.11 -19.47
N VAL A 321 -2.03 -15.61 -19.57
CA VAL A 321 -1.70 -16.71 -20.49
C VAL A 321 -1.42 -17.95 -19.66
N LEU A 322 -2.38 -18.88 -19.61
CA LEU A 322 -2.29 -20.11 -18.84
C LEU A 322 -1.89 -21.24 -19.79
N THR A 323 -0.90 -22.05 -19.42
CA THR A 323 -0.50 -23.23 -20.22
C THR A 323 -0.53 -24.46 -19.33
N ALA A 324 -1.30 -25.46 -19.75
CA ALA A 324 -1.46 -26.71 -19.01
C ALA A 324 -0.11 -27.45 -18.88
N ALA A 325 0.20 -27.92 -17.67
CA ALA A 325 1.49 -28.55 -17.36
C ALA A 325 1.55 -30.03 -17.80
N GLY A 326 0.40 -30.63 -18.12
CA GLY A 326 0.27 -32.02 -18.55
C GLY A 326 -1.17 -32.54 -18.46
N PRO A 327 -1.42 -33.81 -18.81
CA PRO A 327 -2.76 -34.36 -18.91
C PRO A 327 -3.58 -34.24 -17.62
N GLY A 328 -4.85 -33.83 -17.73
CA GLY A 328 -5.73 -33.70 -16.57
C GLY A 328 -5.70 -32.33 -15.92
N SER A 329 -5.15 -31.31 -16.58
CA SER A 329 -4.98 -29.99 -15.96
C SER A 329 -6.33 -29.27 -15.79
N VAL A 330 -6.43 -28.50 -14.71
CA VAL A 330 -7.54 -27.56 -14.47
C VAL A 330 -6.97 -26.15 -14.52
N LEU A 331 -7.45 -25.31 -15.44
CA LEU A 331 -6.98 -23.94 -15.65
C LEU A 331 -8.16 -22.97 -15.55
N ALA A 332 -7.97 -21.83 -14.89
CA ALA A 332 -8.98 -20.79 -14.70
C ALA A 332 -8.41 -19.38 -14.96
N GLY A 333 -8.92 -18.70 -15.99
CA GLY A 333 -8.52 -17.37 -16.48
C GLY A 333 -9.11 -16.18 -15.72
N GLY A 334 -10.23 -16.35 -15.02
CA GLY A 334 -10.80 -15.32 -14.13
C GLY A 334 -11.20 -14.04 -14.87
N GLU A 335 -11.01 -12.87 -14.26
CA GLU A 335 -11.39 -11.61 -14.92
C GLU A 335 -10.32 -11.15 -15.92
N GLY A 336 -10.73 -10.79 -17.14
CA GLY A 336 -9.87 -10.24 -18.17
C GLY A 336 -10.03 -10.89 -19.53
N ALA A 337 -9.01 -10.72 -20.38
CA ALA A 337 -8.99 -11.31 -21.72
C ALA A 337 -7.93 -12.41 -21.77
N ASP A 338 -8.26 -13.59 -21.29
CA ASP A 338 -7.32 -14.66 -21.02
C ASP A 338 -6.97 -15.45 -22.27
N THR A 339 -5.83 -16.15 -22.24
CA THR A 339 -5.41 -17.11 -23.25
C THR A 339 -5.05 -18.41 -22.55
N ILE A 340 -5.85 -19.44 -22.76
CA ILE A 340 -5.76 -20.71 -22.04
C ILE A 340 -5.33 -21.80 -23.01
N VAL A 341 -4.09 -22.27 -22.86
CA VAL A 341 -3.46 -23.27 -23.71
C VAL A 341 -3.56 -24.65 -23.07
N ALA A 342 -4.32 -25.54 -23.70
CA ALA A 342 -4.46 -26.94 -23.30
C ALA A 342 -3.15 -27.72 -23.45
N SER A 343 -3.07 -28.89 -22.82
CA SER A 343 -1.96 -29.84 -22.95
C SER A 343 -2.42 -31.16 -23.60
N GLU A 344 -1.55 -32.16 -23.68
CA GLU A 344 -1.97 -33.49 -24.11
C GLU A 344 -3.00 -34.08 -23.13
N GLY A 345 -4.04 -34.76 -23.64
CA GLY A 345 -5.00 -35.49 -22.80
C GLY A 345 -6.30 -34.72 -22.56
N ALA A 346 -6.96 -34.96 -21.43
CA ALA A 346 -8.24 -34.32 -21.09
C ALA A 346 -8.01 -33.22 -20.05
N ASP A 347 -8.34 -31.97 -20.38
CA ASP A 347 -8.17 -30.82 -19.48
C ASP A 347 -9.52 -30.18 -19.19
N THR A 348 -9.64 -29.48 -18.06
CA THR A 348 -10.78 -28.61 -17.74
C THR A 348 -10.33 -27.16 -17.75
N LEU A 349 -10.95 -26.33 -18.57
CA LEU A 349 -10.54 -24.96 -18.85
C LEU A 349 -11.71 -24.02 -18.51
N SER A 350 -11.43 -22.93 -17.82
CA SER A 350 -12.41 -21.87 -17.52
C SER A 350 -11.79 -20.53 -17.87
N GLY A 351 -12.48 -19.75 -18.69
CA GLY A 351 -12.07 -18.40 -19.12
C GLY A 351 -12.29 -17.38 -18.02
N GLY A 352 -13.47 -17.41 -17.41
CA GLY A 352 -13.94 -16.43 -16.44
C GLY A 352 -14.71 -15.30 -17.12
N ALA A 353 -14.49 -14.05 -16.72
CA ALA A 353 -15.24 -12.90 -17.20
C ALA A 353 -14.40 -12.04 -18.14
N GLY A 354 -14.90 -11.78 -19.34
CA GLY A 354 -14.21 -11.00 -20.38
C GLY A 354 -13.88 -11.87 -21.60
N PRO A 355 -13.23 -11.30 -22.64
CA PRO A 355 -13.03 -12.00 -23.91
C PRO A 355 -11.82 -12.94 -23.89
N ASP A 356 -12.08 -14.23 -23.79
CA ASP A 356 -11.04 -15.25 -23.62
C ASP A 356 -10.67 -15.99 -24.90
N VAL A 357 -9.48 -16.60 -24.92
CA VAL A 357 -8.94 -17.37 -26.04
C VAL A 357 -8.48 -18.75 -25.56
N PHE A 358 -9.25 -19.79 -25.87
CA PHE A 358 -8.87 -21.16 -25.62
C PHE A 358 -8.04 -21.70 -26.78
N VAL A 359 -6.77 -22.00 -26.55
CA VAL A 359 -5.85 -22.55 -27.56
C VAL A 359 -5.76 -24.05 -27.38
N ILE A 360 -6.07 -24.81 -28.43
CA ILE A 360 -5.91 -26.27 -28.45
C ILE A 360 -4.78 -26.63 -29.43
N PRO A 361 -3.55 -26.86 -28.92
CA PRO A 361 -2.43 -27.26 -29.76
C PRO A 361 -2.60 -28.68 -30.34
N ARG A 362 -1.73 -29.04 -31.29
CA ARG A 362 -1.72 -30.39 -31.85
C ARG A 362 -0.95 -31.36 -30.96
N PHE A 363 -1.59 -32.47 -30.66
CA PHE A 363 -1.04 -33.54 -29.83
C PHE A 363 -1.06 -34.90 -30.55
N PRO A 364 -0.10 -35.80 -30.24
CA PRO A 364 -0.02 -37.14 -30.82
C PRO A 364 -1.05 -38.12 -30.24
N MET A 365 -1.65 -37.85 -29.08
CA MET A 365 -2.63 -38.72 -28.40
C MET A 365 -4.03 -38.10 -28.33
N ARG A 366 -5.05 -38.95 -28.09
CA ARG A 366 -6.46 -38.53 -27.96
C ARG A 366 -6.67 -37.74 -26.66
N GLY A 367 -7.35 -36.60 -26.77
CA GLY A 367 -7.72 -35.74 -25.65
C GLY A 367 -9.18 -35.28 -25.72
N ALA A 368 -9.80 -35.09 -24.56
CA ALA A 368 -11.16 -34.57 -24.40
C ALA A 368 -11.10 -33.35 -23.50
N HIS A 369 -10.97 -32.15 -24.08
CA HIS A 369 -10.91 -30.91 -23.31
C HIS A 369 -12.33 -30.43 -23.00
N HIS A 370 -12.53 -29.94 -21.79
CA HIS A 370 -13.81 -29.42 -21.32
C HIS A 370 -13.64 -27.94 -20.99
N ILE A 371 -14.33 -27.07 -21.73
CA ILE A 371 -14.42 -25.64 -21.44
C ILE A 371 -15.73 -25.40 -20.70
N THR A 372 -15.68 -24.80 -19.52
CA THR A 372 -16.81 -24.79 -18.58
C THR A 372 -17.68 -23.54 -18.61
N ASP A 373 -17.24 -22.47 -19.29
CA ASP A 373 -17.84 -21.13 -19.21
C ASP A 373 -17.65 -20.32 -20.51
N PHE A 374 -17.67 -20.98 -21.67
CA PHE A 374 -17.46 -20.30 -22.94
C PHE A 374 -18.66 -19.42 -23.33
N THR A 375 -18.42 -18.13 -23.53
CA THR A 375 -19.41 -17.12 -23.90
C THR A 375 -19.37 -16.83 -25.41
N PRO A 376 -20.37 -17.29 -26.22
CA PRO A 376 -20.34 -17.10 -27.67
C PRO A 376 -20.43 -15.62 -28.09
N GLY A 377 -19.49 -15.19 -28.93
CA GLY A 377 -19.41 -13.81 -29.44
C GLY A 377 -18.48 -12.91 -28.61
N GLU A 378 -18.05 -13.37 -27.45
CA GLU A 378 -17.03 -12.75 -26.59
C GLU A 378 -15.75 -13.59 -26.63
N ASP A 379 -15.87 -14.89 -26.40
CA ASP A 379 -14.74 -15.83 -26.38
C ASP A 379 -14.37 -16.39 -27.75
N ARG A 380 -13.15 -16.91 -27.83
CA ARG A 380 -12.56 -17.50 -29.03
C ARG A 380 -11.93 -18.86 -28.74
N LEU A 381 -12.08 -19.75 -29.72
CA LEU A 381 -11.42 -21.04 -29.73
C LEU A 381 -10.39 -21.06 -30.87
N ASP A 382 -9.11 -21.09 -30.53
CA ASP A 382 -8.00 -21.18 -31.49
C ASP A 382 -7.61 -22.64 -31.74
N LEU A 383 -7.97 -23.12 -32.93
CA LEU A 383 -7.70 -24.48 -33.41
C LEU A 383 -6.61 -24.51 -34.49
N ARG A 384 -5.93 -23.40 -34.75
CA ARG A 384 -4.96 -23.28 -35.85
C ARG A 384 -3.77 -24.23 -35.68
N GLY A 385 -3.43 -24.57 -34.44
CA GLY A 385 -2.43 -25.58 -34.11
C GLY A 385 -2.76 -26.97 -34.70
N LEU A 386 -4.03 -27.26 -34.98
CA LEU A 386 -4.50 -28.52 -35.58
C LEU A 386 -4.37 -28.54 -37.12
N ALA A 387 -4.05 -27.41 -37.76
CA ALA A 387 -3.94 -27.32 -39.21
C ALA A 387 -2.75 -28.13 -39.78
N HIS A 388 -2.94 -28.68 -40.97
CA HIS A 388 -1.99 -29.55 -41.66
C HIS A 388 -0.72 -28.79 -42.08
N ASP A 389 0.41 -29.10 -41.44
CA ASP A 389 1.73 -28.66 -41.90
C ASP A 389 1.98 -29.24 -43.30
N GLN A 390 2.12 -28.37 -44.31
CA GLN A 390 2.20 -28.71 -45.74
C GLN A 390 3.46 -29.51 -46.14
N GLY A 391 4.23 -30.02 -45.17
CA GLY A 391 5.58 -30.57 -45.37
C GLY A 391 5.74 -32.09 -45.30
N TYR A 392 4.71 -32.87 -44.91
CA TYR A 392 4.85 -34.33 -44.77
C TYR A 392 4.07 -35.12 -45.83
N PRO A 393 4.75 -35.69 -46.86
CA PRO A 393 4.11 -36.57 -47.81
C PRO A 393 3.93 -37.96 -47.18
N GLY A 394 2.69 -38.34 -46.89
CA GLY A 394 2.30 -39.74 -46.68
C GLY A 394 2.07 -40.18 -45.24
N SER A 395 0.92 -39.82 -44.66
CA SER A 395 0.04 -40.78 -43.97
C SER A 395 -1.30 -40.09 -43.68
N GLY A 396 -2.40 -40.70 -44.10
CA GLY A 396 -3.76 -40.25 -43.80
C GLY A 396 -4.14 -40.46 -42.33
N SER A 397 -3.45 -39.77 -41.43
CA SER A 397 -3.77 -39.79 -40.01
C SER A 397 -4.93 -38.83 -39.77
N SER A 398 -6.14 -39.38 -39.68
CA SER A 398 -7.29 -38.67 -39.11
C SER A 398 -7.05 -38.53 -37.61
N PHE A 399 -7.07 -37.30 -37.09
CA PHE A 399 -7.01 -37.03 -35.66
C PHE A 399 -8.40 -36.61 -35.20
N ASN A 400 -8.89 -37.26 -34.15
CA ASN A 400 -10.12 -36.85 -33.48
C ASN A 400 -9.73 -36.11 -32.21
N VAL A 401 -9.98 -34.80 -32.18
CA VAL A 401 -9.99 -34.02 -30.95
C VAL A 401 -11.45 -33.87 -30.55
N TYR A 402 -11.77 -34.17 -29.30
CA TYR A 402 -13.10 -33.95 -28.74
C TYR A 402 -13.02 -32.72 -27.85
N ILE A 403 -13.78 -31.68 -28.17
CA ILE A 403 -13.88 -30.48 -27.35
C ILE A 403 -15.33 -30.44 -26.87
N TYR A 404 -15.49 -30.38 -25.56
CA TYR A 404 -16.76 -30.19 -24.88
C TYR A 404 -16.79 -28.74 -24.41
N VAL A 405 -17.84 -28.02 -24.79
CA VAL A 405 -18.08 -26.64 -24.35
C VAL A 405 -19.42 -26.66 -23.65
N ASP A 406 -19.43 -26.36 -22.36
CA ASP A 406 -20.67 -26.17 -21.59
C ASP A 406 -21.01 -24.67 -21.55
N ASP A 407 -22.27 -24.37 -21.83
CA ASP A 407 -22.86 -23.01 -21.83
C ASP A 407 -23.60 -22.83 -20.49
N ASP A 408 -23.43 -21.66 -19.88
CA ASP A 408 -23.65 -21.28 -18.47
C ASP A 408 -25.09 -21.41 -17.89
N GLY A 409 -25.92 -22.29 -18.44
CA GLY A 409 -27.16 -22.71 -17.76
C GLY A 409 -28.26 -23.26 -18.65
N ARG A 410 -28.02 -23.52 -19.94
CA ARG A 410 -29.03 -24.12 -20.83
C ARG A 410 -28.47 -25.18 -21.77
N GLY A 411 -27.80 -26.18 -21.19
CA GLY A 411 -27.70 -27.54 -21.70
C GLY A 411 -27.52 -27.66 -23.21
N GLY A 412 -26.30 -27.44 -23.69
CA GLY A 412 -25.94 -27.66 -25.08
C GLY A 412 -24.53 -28.24 -25.18
N ALA A 413 -24.39 -29.56 -25.05
CA ALA A 413 -23.12 -30.21 -25.33
C ALA A 413 -22.82 -30.13 -26.84
N VAL A 414 -21.91 -29.25 -27.24
CA VAL A 414 -21.39 -29.24 -28.61
C VAL A 414 -20.29 -30.31 -28.71
N VAL A 415 -20.52 -31.33 -29.53
CA VAL A 415 -19.52 -32.37 -29.84
C VAL A 415 -18.90 -32.05 -31.20
N ALA A 416 -17.66 -31.56 -31.23
CA ALA A 416 -16.89 -31.51 -32.47
C ALA A 416 -16.35 -32.92 -32.78
N THR A 417 -17.04 -33.70 -33.63
CA THR A 417 -16.47 -34.94 -34.19
C THR A 417 -16.00 -34.75 -35.63
N GLY A 418 -14.69 -34.79 -35.83
CA GLY A 418 -14.06 -35.06 -37.13
C GLY A 418 -13.62 -33.83 -37.92
N VAL A 419 -12.35 -33.45 -37.78
CA VAL A 419 -11.70 -32.52 -38.71
C VAL A 419 -11.23 -33.32 -39.92
N ASN A 420 -12.02 -33.32 -41.00
CA ASN A 420 -11.62 -33.90 -42.28
C ASN A 420 -10.98 -32.79 -43.11
N VAL A 421 -9.64 -32.74 -43.15
CA VAL A 421 -8.88 -31.65 -43.77
C VAL A 421 -8.92 -31.78 -45.29
N GLY A 422 -9.98 -31.24 -45.88
CA GLY A 422 -10.21 -31.20 -47.33
C GLY A 422 -11.46 -30.38 -47.62
N ALA A 423 -11.28 -29.06 -47.73
CA ALA A 423 -12.28 -28.00 -47.80
C ALA A 423 -12.84 -27.59 -46.43
N ASP A 424 -12.58 -26.33 -46.08
CA ASP A 424 -13.00 -25.66 -44.85
C ASP A 424 -14.52 -25.74 -44.67
N LEU A 425 -14.96 -26.50 -43.66
CA LEU A 425 -16.21 -26.26 -42.93
C LEU A 425 -16.19 -27.10 -41.64
N ILE A 426 -16.21 -26.44 -40.49
CA ILE A 426 -16.39 -27.10 -39.19
C ILE A 426 -17.84 -27.60 -39.14
N HIS A 427 -18.03 -28.91 -39.00
CA HIS A 427 -19.35 -29.51 -38.81
C HIS A 427 -19.61 -29.65 -37.31
N LEU A 428 -20.50 -28.81 -36.76
CA LEU A 428 -20.98 -28.92 -35.39
C LEU A 428 -22.34 -29.63 -35.45
N ASP A 429 -22.43 -30.84 -34.89
CA ASP A 429 -23.69 -31.59 -34.83
C ASP A 429 -24.39 -31.23 -33.52
N ALA A 430 -25.39 -30.34 -33.59
CA ALA A 430 -26.20 -29.96 -32.44
C ALA A 430 -27.42 -30.90 -32.35
N ALA A 431 -27.44 -31.78 -31.35
CA ALA A 431 -28.69 -32.33 -30.87
C ALA A 431 -29.42 -31.21 -30.12
N ASP A 432 -30.63 -30.88 -30.57
CA ASP A 432 -31.53 -29.79 -30.13
C ASP A 432 -31.25 -28.38 -30.69
N SER A 433 -31.48 -28.27 -32.01
CA SER A 433 -31.42 -27.03 -32.78
C SER A 433 -32.64 -26.10 -32.54
N ALA A 434 -32.49 -25.10 -31.66
CA ALA A 434 -33.40 -23.95 -31.65
C ALA A 434 -32.71 -22.57 -31.53
N GLY A 435 -31.38 -22.46 -31.38
CA GLY A 435 -30.74 -21.15 -31.15
C GLY A 435 -29.34 -20.92 -31.73
N LEU A 436 -28.65 -21.94 -32.25
CA LEU A 436 -27.24 -21.82 -32.60
C LEU A 436 -27.06 -21.67 -34.12
N SER A 437 -26.68 -20.47 -34.56
CA SER A 437 -26.25 -20.20 -35.94
C SER A 437 -24.74 -19.99 -35.98
N MET A 438 -24.06 -20.48 -37.03
CA MET A 438 -22.61 -20.31 -37.25
C MET A 438 -22.17 -18.84 -37.27
N SER A 439 -23.08 -17.89 -37.46
CA SER A 439 -22.81 -16.44 -37.39
C SER A 439 -22.45 -15.91 -36.01
N ASN A 440 -22.65 -16.70 -34.94
CA ASN A 440 -22.36 -16.28 -33.56
C ASN A 440 -20.99 -16.77 -33.04
N TRP A 441 -20.20 -17.48 -33.87
CA TRP A 441 -18.90 -18.04 -33.49
C TRP A 441 -17.79 -17.37 -34.30
N ILE A 442 -16.77 -16.84 -33.62
CA ILE A 442 -15.54 -16.37 -34.26
C ILE A 442 -14.50 -17.49 -34.12
N ILE A 443 -14.41 -18.34 -35.15
CA ILE A 443 -13.36 -19.34 -35.27
C ILE A 443 -12.26 -18.71 -36.13
N SER A 444 -11.10 -18.44 -35.54
CA SER A 444 -9.97 -17.78 -36.23
C SER A 444 -8.84 -18.75 -36.56
#